data_AF-A0A973Q9Q9-F1
#
_entry.id   AF-A0A973Q9Q9-F1
#
_cell.length_a   1.000
_cell.length_b   1.000
_cell.length_c   1.000
_cell.angle_alpha   90.00
_cell.angle_beta   90.00
_cell.angle_gamma   90.00
#
_symmetry.space_group_name_H-M   'P 1'
#
loop_
_entity.id
_entity.type
_entity.pdbx_description
1 polymer ?
#
loop_
_entity_poly.entity_id
_entity_poly.type
_entity_poly.pdbx_seq_one_letter_code
_entity_poly.pdbx_strand_id
1 'polypeptide(L)'
;SESRHPYPLMILQSAIERLLEEWAGELGVTVRRSHEVRAVRQDAGGVTVDLATGTGASTALRAGYLVGCDGGRSTVRKLAGINFPGTEATMTALIGDVELPGLPEDYVWVRRTPVGDYSAIAFEPGWHRVITSEFDRVAGRDEPVTFERLRQSLVRVAGTDFGMRNPRWVSRFNDAARQADRYRSGRVLLAGDAAHIHFPAGGQGLNMGVQDAVNLGWKLGSVVRGRAPESLLDSYHAERHPVAERVLHNTRAQSALVRPGPQTDALREVFSSLMVFDDVNRYLRHLLTGLDIRYPLDGEHPLTGRRVPDADLKSSEGIVGVHELLHAARPVLLDLHGGAGPAAAARGWADRVEVVEARSEDEVWPVPALGEIPAPAALLIRPDGHVAWAAGPDRVPDTAALTTALTTWCGPARQG
;
A
#
# COMPACT_ATOMS: atom_id res chain seq x y z
N SER A 1 4.22 -11.36 20.11
CA SER A 1 3.96 -10.27 19.15
C SER A 1 3.46 -10.91 17.85
N GLU A 2 2.39 -10.40 17.23
CA GLU A 2 1.82 -10.98 15.99
C GLU A 2 2.63 -10.62 14.72
N SER A 3 3.74 -9.88 14.87
CA SER A 3 4.69 -9.53 13.81
C SER A 3 6.10 -9.33 14.40
N ARG A 4 7.16 -9.64 13.63
CA ARG A 4 8.56 -9.31 13.95
C ARG A 4 8.82 -7.80 13.95
N HIS A 5 7.94 -7.04 13.29
CA HIS A 5 8.01 -5.57 13.19
C HIS A 5 6.79 -4.90 13.86
N PRO A 6 6.65 -4.94 15.20
CA PRO A 6 5.48 -4.41 15.91
C PRO A 6 5.58 -2.90 16.15
N TYR A 7 5.98 -2.14 15.15
CA TYR A 7 6.17 -0.68 15.25
C TYR A 7 5.87 0.01 13.92
N PRO A 8 5.35 1.25 13.94
CA PRO A 8 5.33 2.09 12.76
C PRO A 8 6.75 2.62 12.50
N LEU A 9 7.16 2.66 11.23
CA LEU A 9 8.38 3.34 10.83
C LEU A 9 8.06 4.82 10.55
N MET A 10 8.49 5.72 11.44
CA MET A 10 8.29 7.16 11.30
C MET A 10 9.40 7.76 10.42
N ILE A 11 9.25 7.63 9.12
CA ILE A 11 10.18 8.16 8.10
C ILE A 11 9.49 9.21 7.23
N LEU A 12 10.21 10.26 6.86
CA LEU A 12 9.72 11.27 5.93
C LEU A 12 9.50 10.67 4.54
N GLN A 13 8.38 11.01 3.90
CA GLN A 13 8.09 10.53 2.54
C GLN A 13 9.18 10.93 1.53
N SER A 14 9.79 12.12 1.67
CA SER A 14 10.92 12.54 0.83
C SER A 14 12.15 11.63 0.97
N ALA A 15 12.38 11.06 2.16
CA ALA A 15 13.43 10.08 2.36
C ALA A 15 13.09 8.74 1.70
N ILE A 16 11.83 8.29 1.79
CA ILE A 16 11.36 7.09 1.06
C ILE A 16 11.54 7.27 -0.45
N GLU A 17 11.08 8.40 -1.02
CA GLU A 17 11.19 8.69 -2.45
C GLU A 17 12.65 8.68 -2.91
N ARG A 18 13.55 9.32 -2.15
CA ARG A 18 14.98 9.30 -2.43
C ARG A 18 15.56 7.90 -2.43
N LEU A 19 15.30 7.10 -1.38
CA LEU A 19 15.82 5.73 -1.27
C LEU A 19 15.30 4.82 -2.39
N LEU A 20 14.03 4.95 -2.77
CA LEU A 20 13.45 4.17 -3.87
C LEU A 20 14.02 4.60 -5.23
N GLU A 21 14.30 5.89 -5.45
CA GLU A 21 14.92 6.38 -6.67
C GLU A 21 16.38 5.95 -6.79
N GLU A 22 17.15 6.02 -5.70
CA GLU A 22 18.51 5.49 -5.61
C GLU A 22 18.54 4.01 -5.97
N TRP A 23 17.68 3.20 -5.33
CA TRP A 23 17.57 1.77 -5.61
C TRP A 23 17.12 1.46 -7.04
N ALA A 24 16.14 2.20 -7.57
CA ALA A 24 15.72 2.06 -8.96
C ALA A 24 16.86 2.38 -9.94
N GLY A 25 17.70 3.36 -9.62
CA GLY A 25 18.90 3.70 -10.37
C GLY A 25 19.94 2.57 -10.39
N GLU A 26 20.19 1.93 -9.24
CA GLU A 26 21.07 0.74 -9.13
C GLU A 26 20.58 -0.42 -9.99
N LEU A 27 19.26 -0.56 -10.14
CA LEU A 27 18.62 -1.55 -11.01
C LEU A 27 18.58 -1.16 -12.50
N GLY A 28 19.12 0.02 -12.87
CA GLY A 28 19.16 0.51 -14.25
C GLY A 28 17.84 1.08 -14.77
N VAL A 29 16.90 1.43 -13.89
CA VAL A 29 15.63 2.07 -14.27
C VAL A 29 15.88 3.49 -14.74
N THR A 30 15.36 3.85 -15.92
CA THR A 30 15.48 5.21 -16.45
C THR A 30 14.38 6.13 -15.92
N VAL A 31 14.76 7.14 -15.13
CA VAL A 31 13.85 8.18 -14.63
C VAL A 31 14.00 9.46 -15.48
N ARG A 32 12.90 9.95 -16.06
CA ARG A 32 12.88 11.18 -16.87
C ARG A 32 12.02 12.24 -16.21
N ARG A 33 12.65 13.24 -15.59
CA ARG A 33 11.95 14.41 -15.01
C ARG A 33 11.57 15.41 -16.11
N SER A 34 10.56 16.25 -15.85
CA SER A 34 10.07 17.23 -16.82
C SER A 34 9.58 16.60 -18.14
N HIS A 35 8.94 15.42 -18.04
CA HIS A 35 8.30 14.71 -19.15
C HIS A 35 6.84 14.44 -18.79
N GLU A 36 5.94 15.28 -19.27
CA GLU A 36 4.51 15.20 -18.91
C GLU A 36 3.75 14.37 -19.94
N VAL A 37 2.96 13.39 -19.49
CA VAL A 37 2.06 12.62 -20.35
C VAL A 37 0.92 13.51 -20.84
N ARG A 38 0.74 13.59 -22.16
CA ARG A 38 -0.32 14.38 -22.82
C ARG A 38 -1.37 13.53 -23.49
N ALA A 39 -0.98 12.41 -24.08
CA ALA A 39 -1.90 11.48 -24.74
C ALA A 39 -1.45 10.04 -24.53
N VAL A 40 -2.43 9.13 -24.51
CA VAL A 40 -2.23 7.69 -24.40
C VAL A 40 -3.12 7.03 -25.45
N ARG A 41 -2.53 6.15 -26.27
CA ARG A 41 -3.24 5.32 -27.24
C ARG A 41 -2.73 3.89 -27.10
N GLN A 42 -3.61 2.89 -27.22
CA GLN A 42 -3.21 1.49 -27.11
C GLN A 42 -3.84 0.65 -28.22
N ASP A 43 -3.15 -0.44 -28.57
CA ASP A 43 -3.59 -1.45 -29.53
C ASP A 43 -3.15 -2.85 -29.05
N ALA A 44 -3.39 -3.87 -29.86
CA ALA A 44 -3.07 -5.26 -29.51
C ALA A 44 -1.58 -5.48 -29.17
N GLY A 45 -0.67 -4.68 -29.73
CA GLY A 45 0.77 -4.80 -29.57
C GLY A 45 1.41 -3.85 -28.55
N GLY A 46 0.66 -3.04 -27.81
CA GLY A 46 1.25 -2.11 -26.82
C GLY A 46 0.52 -0.78 -26.64
N VAL A 47 1.22 0.15 -25.99
CA VAL A 47 0.76 1.51 -25.66
C VAL A 47 1.73 2.54 -26.22
N THR A 48 1.20 3.52 -26.95
CA THR A 48 1.91 4.73 -27.39
C THR A 48 1.56 5.90 -26.47
N VAL A 49 2.57 6.56 -25.93
CA VAL A 49 2.44 7.68 -24.98
C VAL A 49 3.10 8.91 -25.57
N ASP A 50 2.33 9.99 -25.75
CA ASP A 50 2.85 11.28 -26.18
C ASP A 50 3.26 12.07 -24.93
N LEU A 51 4.51 12.51 -24.92
CA LEU A 51 5.13 13.28 -23.84
C LEU A 51 5.39 14.71 -24.30
N ALA A 52 5.18 15.67 -23.41
CA ALA A 52 5.71 17.03 -23.52
C ALA A 52 6.99 17.13 -22.67
N THR A 53 8.10 17.53 -23.29
CA THR A 53 9.37 17.76 -22.61
C THR A 53 9.39 19.16 -21.99
N GLY A 54 10.29 19.39 -21.03
CA GLY A 54 10.51 20.72 -20.44
C GLY A 54 10.93 21.81 -21.45
N THR A 55 11.36 21.43 -22.66
CA THR A 55 11.66 22.35 -23.76
C THR A 55 10.44 22.71 -24.62
N GLY A 56 9.26 22.14 -24.31
CA GLY A 56 8.04 22.30 -25.10
C GLY A 56 7.95 21.40 -26.33
N ALA A 57 8.99 20.60 -26.61
CA ALA A 57 8.96 19.62 -27.69
C ALA A 57 8.06 18.42 -27.32
N SER A 58 7.40 17.83 -28.31
CA SER A 58 6.64 16.59 -28.13
C SER A 58 7.46 15.40 -28.61
N THR A 59 7.42 14.31 -27.86
CA THR A 59 8.03 13.03 -28.25
C THR A 59 7.06 11.89 -27.93
N ALA A 60 7.10 10.81 -28.72
CA ALA A 60 6.27 9.64 -28.50
C ALA A 60 7.13 8.46 -28.02
N LEU A 61 6.63 7.73 -27.03
CA LEU A 61 7.22 6.48 -26.56
C LEU A 61 6.28 5.32 -26.80
N ARG A 62 6.84 4.19 -27.22
CA ARG A 62 6.11 2.93 -27.34
C ARG A 62 6.55 1.96 -26.25
N ALA A 63 5.60 1.34 -25.57
CA ALA A 63 5.83 0.35 -24.53
C ALA A 63 4.84 -0.82 -24.62
N GLY A 64 5.17 -1.95 -24.02
CA GLY A 64 4.23 -3.09 -23.92
C GLY A 64 3.06 -2.80 -22.98
N TYR A 65 3.30 -2.02 -21.91
CA TYR A 65 2.31 -1.64 -20.91
C TYR A 65 2.58 -0.22 -20.41
N LEU A 66 1.56 0.43 -19.87
CA LEU A 66 1.64 1.71 -19.17
C LEU A 66 1.00 1.56 -17.78
N VAL A 67 1.70 1.98 -16.73
CA VAL A 67 1.14 2.06 -15.38
C VAL A 67 1.08 3.53 -14.96
N GLY A 68 -0.13 4.03 -14.68
CA GLY A 68 -0.36 5.35 -14.13
C GLY A 68 -0.13 5.35 -12.63
N CYS A 69 0.97 5.96 -12.20
CA CYS A 69 1.31 6.26 -10.80
C CYS A 69 1.34 7.78 -10.56
N ASP A 70 0.50 8.53 -11.29
CA ASP A 70 0.54 9.99 -11.47
C ASP A 70 -0.43 10.75 -10.55
N GLY A 71 -0.70 10.19 -9.37
CA GLY A 71 -1.43 10.84 -8.28
C GLY A 71 -2.94 10.97 -8.48
N GLY A 72 -3.63 11.56 -7.49
CA GLY A 72 -5.10 11.67 -7.47
C GLY A 72 -5.73 12.34 -8.69
N ARG A 73 -4.98 13.22 -9.35
CA ARG A 73 -5.39 13.95 -10.56
C ARG A 73 -5.03 13.22 -11.87
N SER A 74 -4.62 11.96 -11.77
CA SER A 74 -4.11 11.10 -12.84
C SER A 74 -4.61 11.46 -14.23
N THR A 75 -3.67 11.86 -15.09
CA THR A 75 -3.86 12.05 -16.52
C THR A 75 -4.02 10.71 -17.20
N VAL A 76 -3.24 9.69 -16.79
CA VAL A 76 -3.33 8.34 -17.36
C VAL A 76 -4.73 7.74 -17.16
N ARG A 77 -5.30 7.82 -15.95
CA ARG A 77 -6.67 7.35 -15.66
C ARG A 77 -7.70 7.99 -16.58
N LYS A 78 -7.65 9.32 -16.73
CA LYS A 78 -8.60 10.08 -17.55
C LYS A 78 -8.48 9.72 -19.03
N LEU A 79 -7.25 9.67 -19.56
CA LEU A 79 -6.99 9.32 -20.95
C LEU A 79 -7.34 7.86 -21.27
N ALA A 80 -7.28 6.97 -20.28
CA ALA A 80 -7.73 5.59 -20.40
C ALA A 80 -9.26 5.42 -20.28
N GLY A 81 -10.02 6.49 -20.03
CA GLY A 81 -11.48 6.45 -19.87
C GLY A 81 -11.94 5.67 -18.63
N ILE A 82 -11.13 5.65 -17.58
CA ILE A 82 -11.44 4.96 -16.32
C ILE A 82 -12.14 5.95 -15.38
N ASN A 83 -13.33 5.59 -14.88
CA ASN A 83 -14.10 6.48 -14.02
C ASN A 83 -13.50 6.53 -12.60
N PHE A 84 -13.83 7.58 -11.87
CA PHE A 84 -13.34 7.80 -10.49
C PHE A 84 -14.50 8.11 -9.52
N PRO A 85 -15.45 7.16 -9.34
CA PRO A 85 -16.58 7.32 -8.43
C PRO A 85 -16.13 7.48 -6.98
N GLY A 86 -17.00 8.07 -6.17
CA GLY A 86 -16.76 8.28 -4.74
C GLY A 86 -17.50 9.49 -4.19
N THR A 87 -17.05 9.98 -3.04
CA THR A 87 -17.64 11.14 -2.37
C THR A 87 -16.85 12.41 -2.67
N GLU A 88 -17.57 13.53 -2.78
CA GLU A 88 -16.94 14.85 -2.83
C GLU A 88 -16.30 15.22 -1.49
N ALA A 89 -15.40 16.20 -1.52
CA ALA A 89 -14.83 16.79 -0.32
C ALA A 89 -15.90 17.51 0.50
N THR A 90 -15.81 17.40 1.83
CA THR A 90 -16.63 18.11 2.81
C THR A 90 -15.82 19.07 3.69
N MET A 91 -14.48 18.96 3.65
CA MET A 91 -13.57 19.77 4.45
C MET A 91 -12.31 20.15 3.66
N THR A 92 -11.55 21.11 4.19
CA THR A 92 -10.21 21.44 3.70
C THR A 92 -9.23 21.40 4.84
N ALA A 93 -8.11 20.72 4.62
CA ALA A 93 -6.96 20.78 5.51
C ALA A 93 -5.80 21.49 4.82
N LEU A 94 -5.07 22.31 5.60
CA LEU A 94 -3.81 22.91 5.18
C LEU A 94 -2.67 22.23 5.92
N ILE A 95 -1.55 22.08 5.25
CA ILE A 95 -0.36 21.45 5.78
C ILE A 95 0.90 22.22 5.37
N GLY A 96 1.88 22.31 6.25
CA GLY A 96 3.19 22.88 5.90
C GLY A 96 4.24 22.58 6.94
N ASP A 97 5.51 22.61 6.51
CA ASP A 97 6.66 22.48 7.40
C ASP A 97 7.22 23.88 7.71
N VAL A 98 7.20 24.26 8.98
CA VAL A 98 7.43 25.63 9.47
C VAL A 98 8.21 25.61 10.80
N GLU A 99 8.77 26.76 11.18
CA GLU A 99 9.25 27.00 12.54
C GLU A 99 8.11 27.53 13.43
N LEU A 100 8.03 27.06 14.68
CA LEU A 100 7.06 27.50 15.69
C LEU A 100 7.78 27.85 17.01
N PRO A 101 8.42 29.02 17.11
CA PRO A 101 9.22 29.40 18.29
C PRO A 101 8.40 29.56 19.57
N GLY A 102 7.11 29.87 19.45
CA GLY A 102 6.21 30.03 20.59
C GLY A 102 5.43 28.76 20.93
N LEU A 103 5.69 27.63 20.27
CA LEU A 103 5.05 26.36 20.60
C LEU A 103 5.64 25.87 21.93
N PRO A 104 4.81 25.60 22.96
CA PRO A 104 5.30 25.03 24.21
C PRO A 104 6.06 23.71 23.98
N GLU A 105 7.11 23.46 24.75
CA GLU A 105 7.90 22.21 24.68
C GLU A 105 7.06 20.96 25.01
N ASP A 106 5.93 21.15 25.71
CA ASP A 106 5.01 20.08 26.07
C ASP A 106 3.93 19.84 25.00
N TYR A 107 4.23 18.88 24.12
CA TYR A 107 3.32 18.02 23.34
C TYR A 107 2.14 18.68 22.61
N VAL A 108 2.24 18.79 21.27
CA VAL A 108 1.04 18.83 20.41
C VAL A 108 1.00 17.66 19.44
N TRP A 109 0.34 16.57 19.85
CA TRP A 109 -0.42 15.76 18.90
C TRP A 109 -1.89 16.21 18.93
N VAL A 110 -2.53 16.13 17.76
CA VAL A 110 -3.88 16.59 17.39
C VAL A 110 -4.71 17.20 18.53
N ARG A 111 -4.95 18.52 18.45
CA ARG A 111 -5.89 19.25 19.30
C ARG A 111 -7.15 19.52 18.49
N ARG A 112 -8.30 19.08 19.01
CA ARG A 112 -9.62 19.45 18.49
C ARG A 112 -10.13 20.67 19.24
N THR A 113 -10.76 21.58 18.52
CA THR A 113 -11.42 22.76 19.06
C THR A 113 -12.83 22.86 18.48
N PRO A 114 -13.73 23.70 19.02
CA PRO A 114 -15.09 23.82 18.50
C PRO A 114 -15.19 24.23 17.02
N VAL A 115 -14.11 24.81 16.47
CA VAL A 115 -14.07 25.37 15.10
C VAL A 115 -13.15 24.60 14.14
N GLY A 116 -12.53 23.51 14.58
CA GLY A 116 -11.64 22.70 13.75
C GLY A 116 -10.69 21.82 14.55
N ASP A 117 -9.58 21.44 13.93
CA ASP A 117 -8.46 20.80 14.61
C ASP A 117 -7.12 21.29 14.07
N TYR A 118 -6.07 21.07 14.86
CA TYR A 118 -4.70 21.27 14.42
C TYR A 118 -3.74 20.26 15.04
N SER A 119 -2.63 20.01 14.36
CA SER A 119 -1.49 19.27 14.92
C SER A 119 -0.18 19.94 14.55
N ALA A 120 0.86 19.76 15.38
CA ALA A 120 2.21 20.26 15.14
C ALA A 120 3.21 19.15 15.52
N ILE A 121 3.76 18.46 14.52
CA ILE A 121 4.63 17.30 14.73
C ILE A 121 6.08 17.72 14.44
N ALA A 122 6.96 17.59 15.43
CA ALA A 122 8.40 17.83 15.24
C ALA A 122 9.03 16.63 14.51
N PHE A 123 9.56 16.87 13.31
CA PHE A 123 10.33 15.87 12.56
C PHE A 123 11.84 16.08 12.68
N GLU A 124 12.26 17.34 12.85
CA GLU A 124 13.65 17.76 13.02
C GLU A 124 13.70 18.86 14.09
N PRO A 125 14.82 19.05 14.80
CA PRO A 125 14.98 20.15 15.74
C PRO A 125 14.65 21.50 15.10
N GLY A 126 13.73 22.25 15.71
CA GLY A 126 13.29 23.57 15.25
C GLY A 126 12.20 23.57 14.16
N TRP A 127 11.85 22.40 13.59
CA TRP A 127 10.91 22.30 12.47
C TRP A 127 9.71 21.41 12.81
N HIS A 128 8.53 21.93 12.49
CA HIS A 128 7.26 21.28 12.77
C HIS A 128 6.43 21.16 11.49
N ARG A 129 5.82 20.00 11.29
CA ARG A 129 4.72 19.84 10.36
C ARG A 129 3.44 20.29 11.04
N VAL A 130 2.87 21.36 10.54
CA VAL A 130 1.58 21.88 10.99
C VAL A 130 0.49 21.37 10.07
N ILE A 131 -0.59 20.86 10.64
CA ILE A 131 -1.83 20.55 9.93
C ILE A 131 -2.96 21.32 10.60
N THR A 132 -3.84 21.92 9.82
CA THR A 132 -5.08 22.57 10.29
C THR A 132 -6.25 22.09 9.45
N SER A 133 -7.41 21.88 10.07
CA SER A 133 -8.60 21.32 9.43
C SER A 133 -9.80 22.25 9.58
N GLU A 134 -10.44 22.60 8.45
CA GLU A 134 -11.63 23.45 8.36
C GLU A 134 -12.81 22.63 7.81
N PHE A 135 -13.78 22.29 8.66
CA PHE A 135 -14.86 21.34 8.35
C PHE A 135 -16.09 21.93 7.65
N ASP A 136 -16.25 23.25 7.70
CA ASP A 136 -17.39 23.96 7.09
C ASP A 136 -16.97 24.69 5.80
N ARG A 137 -15.83 24.28 5.23
CA ARG A 137 -15.25 24.93 4.06
C ARG A 137 -14.55 23.93 3.15
N VAL A 138 -14.97 23.94 1.88
CA VAL A 138 -14.25 23.28 0.79
C VAL A 138 -13.61 24.36 -0.07
N ALA A 139 -12.27 24.43 -0.04
CA ALA A 139 -11.52 25.42 -0.80
C ALA A 139 -11.66 25.16 -2.31
N GLY A 140 -11.75 26.24 -3.09
CA GLY A 140 -11.92 26.15 -4.54
C GLY A 140 -10.68 25.54 -5.20
N ARG A 141 -10.87 24.79 -6.31
CA ARG A 141 -9.78 24.06 -7.00
C ARG A 141 -8.56 24.92 -7.37
N ASP A 142 -8.80 26.18 -7.73
CA ASP A 142 -7.76 27.11 -8.20
C ASP A 142 -7.39 28.16 -7.14
N GLU A 143 -7.95 28.04 -5.93
CA GLU A 143 -7.57 28.89 -4.81
C GLU A 143 -6.10 28.62 -4.42
N PRO A 144 -5.26 29.67 -4.33
CA PRO A 144 -3.85 29.51 -3.99
C PRO A 144 -3.68 29.05 -2.55
N VAL A 145 -2.71 28.16 -2.34
CA VAL A 145 -2.29 27.76 -1.00
C VAL A 145 -1.07 28.58 -0.62
N THR A 146 -1.21 29.43 0.40
CA THR A 146 -0.16 30.35 0.84
C THR A 146 0.19 30.11 2.30
N PHE A 147 1.41 30.50 2.66
CA PHE A 147 1.86 30.51 4.05
C PHE A 147 0.95 31.35 4.95
N GLU A 148 0.54 32.53 4.49
CA GLU A 148 -0.38 33.38 5.23
C GLU A 148 -1.73 32.70 5.47
N ARG A 149 -2.21 31.90 4.52
CA ARG A 149 -3.46 31.14 4.70
C ARG A 149 -3.33 30.06 5.78
N LEU A 150 -2.20 29.34 5.83
CA LEU A 150 -1.92 28.36 6.90
C LEU A 150 -1.87 29.07 8.26
N ARG A 151 -1.17 30.20 8.34
CA ARG A 151 -1.06 31.01 9.57
C ARG A 151 -2.43 31.47 10.07
N GLN A 152 -3.26 32.03 9.18
CA GLN A 152 -4.63 32.44 9.49
C GLN A 152 -5.52 31.26 9.92
N SER A 153 -5.35 30.10 9.30
CA SER A 153 -6.08 28.90 9.69
C SER A 153 -5.67 28.46 11.09
N LEU A 154 -4.37 28.45 11.40
CA LEU A 154 -3.87 28.09 12.75
C LEU A 154 -4.38 29.07 13.81
N VAL A 155 -4.34 30.38 13.56
CA VAL A 155 -4.92 31.39 14.47
C VAL A 155 -6.40 31.12 14.72
N ARG A 156 -7.16 30.75 13.69
CA ARG A 156 -8.59 30.46 13.83
C ARG A 156 -8.83 29.25 14.73
N VAL A 157 -8.09 28.15 14.53
CA VAL A 157 -8.35 26.89 15.24
C VAL A 157 -7.65 26.80 16.59
N ALA A 158 -6.50 27.45 16.77
CA ALA A 158 -5.67 27.41 17.99
C ALA A 158 -5.67 28.72 18.80
N GLY A 159 -6.20 29.82 18.25
CA GLY A 159 -6.16 31.15 18.86
C GLY A 159 -4.82 31.89 18.69
N THR A 160 -3.80 31.25 18.12
CA THR A 160 -2.45 31.79 17.89
C THR A 160 -1.79 31.06 16.72
N ASP A 161 -0.77 31.68 16.10
CA ASP A 161 0.11 31.00 15.14
C ASP A 161 1.42 30.53 15.77
N PHE A 162 1.60 30.71 17.09
CA PHE A 162 2.85 30.40 17.82
C PHE A 162 4.10 31.06 17.22
N GLY A 163 3.95 32.23 16.58
CA GLY A 163 5.06 32.92 15.92
C GLY A 163 5.54 32.21 14.65
N MET A 164 4.65 31.50 13.96
CA MET A 164 4.95 30.73 12.75
C MET A 164 5.77 31.53 11.73
N ARG A 165 6.87 30.94 11.27
CA ARG A 165 7.78 31.57 10.29
C ARG A 165 8.53 30.55 9.44
N ASN A 166 9.26 31.06 8.44
CA ASN A 166 10.17 30.31 7.58
C ASN A 166 9.52 29.06 6.95
N PRO A 167 8.45 29.16 6.13
CA PRO A 167 7.88 27.96 5.52
C PRO A 167 8.86 27.29 4.56
N ARG A 168 9.09 25.98 4.71
CA ARG A 168 9.76 25.16 3.69
C ARG A 168 8.83 24.89 2.51
N TRP A 169 7.56 24.59 2.82
CA TRP A 169 6.50 24.37 1.84
C TRP A 169 5.13 24.45 2.52
N VAL A 170 4.08 24.66 1.72
CA VAL A 170 2.68 24.65 2.16
C VAL A 170 1.85 23.96 1.08
N SER A 171 0.90 23.12 1.49
CA SER A 171 -0.06 22.46 0.62
C SER A 171 -1.42 22.36 1.30
N ARG A 172 -2.38 21.78 0.57
CA ARG A 172 -3.71 21.47 1.08
C ARG A 172 -4.12 20.08 0.64
N PHE A 173 -5.02 19.49 1.40
CA PHE A 173 -5.74 18.28 1.04
C PHE A 173 -7.19 18.36 1.54
N ASN A 174 -7.98 17.37 1.21
CA ASN A 174 -9.37 17.26 1.65
C ASN A 174 -9.72 15.80 1.95
N ASP A 175 -10.98 15.55 2.27
CA ASP A 175 -11.52 14.23 2.60
C ASP A 175 -12.31 13.59 1.44
N ALA A 176 -12.11 14.05 0.20
CA ALA A 176 -12.67 13.36 -0.96
C ALA A 176 -12.15 11.92 -0.98
N ALA A 177 -13.08 10.96 -1.10
CA ALA A 177 -12.77 9.54 -1.13
C ALA A 177 -13.25 8.96 -2.45
N ARG A 178 -12.32 8.62 -3.34
CA ARG A 178 -12.62 8.14 -4.69
C ARG A 178 -11.74 6.99 -5.09
N GLN A 179 -12.27 6.08 -5.88
CA GLN A 179 -11.57 4.90 -6.36
C GLN A 179 -11.84 4.69 -7.85
N ALA A 180 -10.83 4.24 -8.58
CA ALA A 180 -10.96 3.90 -9.99
C ALA A 180 -11.83 2.65 -10.13
N ASP A 181 -12.86 2.70 -10.99
CA ASP A 181 -13.79 1.58 -11.18
C ASP A 181 -13.09 0.32 -11.72
N ARG A 182 -11.96 0.50 -12.38
CA ARG A 182 -11.09 -0.55 -12.92
C ARG A 182 -9.64 -0.15 -12.74
N TYR A 183 -8.82 -1.07 -12.26
CA TYR A 183 -7.37 -0.85 -12.09
C TYR A 183 -6.58 -1.23 -13.36
N ARG A 184 -7.25 -1.87 -14.32
CA ARG A 184 -6.70 -2.27 -15.62
C ARG A 184 -7.72 -1.98 -16.72
N SER A 185 -7.25 -1.40 -17.82
CA SER A 185 -7.96 -1.22 -19.08
C SER A 185 -7.03 -1.63 -20.22
N GLY A 186 -7.11 -2.90 -20.63
CA GLY A 186 -6.20 -3.49 -21.60
C GLY A 186 -4.75 -3.51 -21.09
N ARG A 187 -3.89 -2.73 -21.74
CA ARG A 187 -2.45 -2.59 -21.44
C ARG A 187 -2.13 -1.36 -20.57
N VAL A 188 -3.15 -0.62 -20.14
CA VAL A 188 -3.03 0.50 -19.19
C VAL A 188 -3.51 0.06 -17.81
N LEU A 189 -2.69 0.27 -16.78
CA LEU A 189 -3.00 -0.03 -15.38
C LEU A 189 -2.81 1.21 -14.50
N LEU A 190 -3.34 1.21 -13.28
CA LEU A 190 -3.24 2.31 -12.31
C LEU A 190 -2.78 1.77 -10.96
N ALA A 191 -1.93 2.50 -10.25
CA ALA A 191 -1.49 2.16 -8.89
C ALA A 191 -1.39 3.41 -7.99
N GLY A 192 -1.55 3.20 -6.68
CA GLY A 192 -1.49 4.29 -5.68
C GLY A 192 -2.58 5.33 -5.90
N ASP A 193 -2.25 6.60 -5.67
CA ASP A 193 -3.21 7.70 -5.72
C ASP A 193 -3.95 7.86 -7.07
N ALA A 194 -3.37 7.36 -8.17
CA ALA A 194 -4.05 7.32 -9.45
C ALA A 194 -5.27 6.40 -9.46
N ALA A 195 -5.25 5.35 -8.62
CA ALA A 195 -6.29 4.36 -8.46
C ALA A 195 -7.21 4.63 -7.27
N HIS A 196 -6.76 5.31 -6.21
CA HIS A 196 -7.58 5.60 -5.02
C HIS A 196 -7.09 6.84 -4.27
N ILE A 197 -8.00 7.69 -3.81
CA ILE A 197 -7.69 8.81 -2.91
C ILE A 197 -8.61 8.74 -1.70
N HIS A 198 -8.11 9.20 -0.56
CA HIS A 198 -8.87 9.29 0.68
C HIS A 198 -8.24 10.30 1.63
N PHE A 199 -8.97 10.65 2.69
CA PHE A 199 -8.45 11.45 3.80
C PHE A 199 -7.21 10.76 4.40
N PRO A 200 -6.07 11.46 4.63
CA PRO A 200 -4.82 10.86 5.09
C PRO A 200 -4.83 10.45 6.58
N ALA A 201 -5.97 10.00 7.09
CA ALA A 201 -6.07 9.43 8.43
C ALA A 201 -5.28 8.11 8.52
N GLY A 202 -4.57 7.93 9.63
CA GLY A 202 -3.83 6.69 9.91
C GLY A 202 -2.61 6.42 9.03
N GLY A 203 -2.22 7.35 8.14
CA GLY A 203 -1.04 7.19 7.28
C GLY A 203 -1.16 6.08 6.22
N GLN A 204 -2.38 5.71 5.81
CA GLN A 204 -2.61 4.52 4.99
C GLN A 204 -2.30 4.70 3.49
N GLY A 205 -2.31 5.92 2.96
CA GLY A 205 -2.22 6.17 1.51
C GLY A 205 -0.92 5.66 0.86
N LEU A 206 0.24 6.11 1.36
CA LEU A 206 1.54 5.65 0.84
C LEU A 206 1.73 4.13 1.01
N ASN A 207 1.31 3.60 2.17
CA ASN A 207 1.37 2.17 2.46
C ASN A 207 0.60 1.35 1.41
N MET A 208 -0.58 1.81 1.01
CA MET A 208 -1.37 1.17 -0.04
C MET A 208 -0.69 1.27 -1.40
N GLY A 209 -0.16 2.44 -1.77
CA GLY A 209 0.53 2.63 -3.04
C GLY A 209 1.75 1.72 -3.20
N VAL A 210 2.54 1.56 -2.14
CA VAL A 210 3.68 0.62 -2.13
C VAL A 210 3.18 -0.82 -2.28
N GLN A 211 2.14 -1.22 -1.55
CA GLN A 211 1.58 -2.57 -1.66
C GLN A 211 0.95 -2.86 -3.04
N ASP A 212 0.35 -1.86 -3.68
CA ASP A 212 -0.14 -1.96 -5.05
C ASP A 212 1.02 -2.19 -6.02
N ALA A 213 2.12 -1.45 -5.88
CA ALA A 213 3.31 -1.59 -6.71
C ALA A 213 3.97 -2.96 -6.51
N VAL A 214 4.07 -3.45 -5.27
CA VAL A 214 4.60 -4.79 -4.96
C VAL A 214 3.70 -5.88 -5.55
N ASN A 215 2.38 -5.76 -5.44
CA ASN A 215 1.43 -6.73 -6.03
C ASN A 215 1.50 -6.75 -7.56
N LEU A 216 1.58 -5.59 -8.21
CA LEU A 216 1.59 -5.48 -9.66
C LEU A 216 2.95 -5.82 -10.27
N GLY A 217 4.04 -5.40 -9.65
CA GLY A 217 5.39 -5.44 -10.23
C GLY A 217 5.81 -6.84 -10.67
N TRP A 218 5.62 -7.84 -9.81
CA TRP A 218 5.99 -9.22 -10.13
C TRP A 218 5.07 -9.84 -11.19
N LYS A 219 3.76 -9.53 -11.16
CA LYS A 219 2.78 -10.03 -12.13
C LYS A 219 3.09 -9.47 -13.52
N LEU A 220 3.29 -8.16 -13.61
CA LEU A 220 3.66 -7.48 -14.85
C LEU A 220 5.01 -7.97 -15.37
N GLY A 221 6.02 -8.10 -14.50
CA GLY A 221 7.31 -8.66 -14.86
C GLY A 221 7.20 -10.09 -15.41
N SER A 222 6.31 -10.91 -14.85
CA SER A 222 6.09 -12.29 -15.28
C SER A 222 5.40 -12.36 -16.65
N VAL A 223 4.39 -11.51 -16.88
CA VAL A 223 3.69 -11.42 -18.17
C VAL A 223 4.60 -10.87 -19.27
N VAL A 224 5.35 -9.79 -19.00
CA VAL A 224 6.27 -9.18 -19.98
C VAL A 224 7.39 -10.15 -20.38
N ARG A 225 7.84 -11.02 -19.45
CA ARG A 225 8.84 -12.06 -19.73
C ARG A 225 8.25 -13.32 -20.40
N GLY A 226 6.94 -13.35 -20.70
CA GLY A 226 6.26 -14.52 -21.26
C GLY A 226 6.21 -15.72 -20.32
N ARG A 227 6.37 -15.49 -19.01
CA ARG A 227 6.36 -16.54 -17.99
C ARG A 227 4.95 -16.83 -17.44
N ALA A 228 4.05 -15.86 -17.51
CA ALA A 228 2.67 -16.01 -17.08
C ALA A 228 1.71 -15.50 -18.15
N PRO A 229 0.47 -16.02 -18.21
CA PRO A 229 -0.55 -15.50 -19.13
C PRO A 229 -0.97 -14.07 -18.74
N GLU A 230 -1.46 -13.29 -19.72
CA GLU A 230 -1.95 -11.93 -19.46
C GLU A 230 -3.11 -11.89 -18.45
N SER A 231 -3.84 -12.99 -18.27
CA SER A 231 -4.92 -13.11 -17.27
C SER A 231 -4.41 -13.02 -15.82
N LEU A 232 -3.10 -13.26 -15.58
CA LEU A 232 -2.51 -13.02 -14.26
C LEU A 232 -2.67 -11.55 -13.83
N LEU A 233 -2.63 -10.61 -14.78
CA LEU A 233 -2.81 -9.18 -14.49
C LEU A 233 -4.25 -8.83 -14.08
N ASP A 234 -5.25 -9.65 -14.40
CA ASP A 234 -6.63 -9.42 -13.94
C ASP A 234 -6.75 -9.62 -12.42
N SER A 235 -5.93 -10.50 -11.85
CA SER A 235 -5.85 -10.67 -10.40
C SER A 235 -5.40 -9.39 -9.67
N TYR A 236 -4.69 -8.46 -10.33
CA TYR A 236 -4.29 -7.19 -9.70
C TYR A 236 -5.51 -6.39 -9.25
N HIS A 237 -6.50 -6.22 -10.13
CA HIS A 237 -7.74 -5.53 -9.78
C HIS A 237 -8.53 -6.34 -8.74
N ALA A 238 -8.72 -7.64 -8.98
CA ALA A 238 -9.51 -8.50 -8.09
C ALA A 238 -8.96 -8.54 -6.65
N GLU A 239 -7.64 -8.39 -6.48
CA GLU A 239 -6.98 -8.39 -5.17
C GLU A 239 -6.90 -7.00 -4.54
N ARG A 240 -6.54 -5.97 -5.31
CA ARG A 240 -6.20 -4.65 -4.75
C ARG A 240 -7.38 -3.69 -4.69
N HIS A 241 -8.38 -3.85 -5.55
CA HIS A 241 -9.58 -3.01 -5.51
C HIS A 241 -10.36 -3.18 -4.20
N PRO A 242 -10.67 -4.40 -3.71
CA PRO A 242 -11.39 -4.57 -2.44
C PRO A 242 -10.60 -4.05 -1.22
N VAL A 243 -9.26 -4.14 -1.26
CA VAL A 243 -8.40 -3.59 -0.19
C VAL A 243 -8.56 -2.08 -0.11
N ALA A 244 -8.51 -1.38 -1.25
CA ALA A 244 -8.68 0.06 -1.27
C ALA A 244 -10.10 0.50 -0.94
N GLU A 245 -11.11 -0.24 -1.38
CA GLU A 245 -12.51 0.02 -1.00
C GLU A 245 -12.69 -0.01 0.53
N ARG A 246 -12.11 -1.02 1.18
CA ARG A 246 -12.12 -1.15 2.65
C ARG A 246 -11.39 0.02 3.33
N VAL A 247 -10.28 0.50 2.75
CA VAL A 247 -9.56 1.66 3.30
C VAL A 247 -10.37 2.95 3.14
N LEU A 248 -10.95 3.19 1.97
CA LEU A 248 -11.84 4.33 1.74
C LEU A 248 -13.06 4.31 2.68
N HIS A 249 -13.61 3.13 2.97
CA HIS A 249 -14.66 3.00 3.97
C HIS A 249 -14.20 3.43 5.37
N ASN A 250 -13.07 2.90 5.85
CA ASN A 250 -12.60 3.23 7.20
C ASN A 250 -12.18 4.70 7.32
N THR A 251 -11.54 5.27 6.29
CA THR A 251 -11.02 6.65 6.33
C THR A 251 -12.14 7.68 6.25
N ARG A 252 -13.26 7.36 5.58
CA ARG A 252 -14.52 8.13 5.67
C ARG A 252 -15.09 8.11 7.10
N ALA A 253 -15.09 6.94 7.75
CA ALA A 253 -15.53 6.84 9.15
C ALA A 253 -14.61 7.65 10.09
N GLN A 254 -13.30 7.61 9.87
CA GLN A 254 -12.34 8.45 10.59
C GLN A 254 -12.58 9.94 10.34
N SER A 255 -12.78 10.38 9.08
CA SER A 255 -13.12 11.78 8.76
C SER A 255 -14.34 12.26 9.54
N ALA A 256 -15.39 11.42 9.62
CA ALA A 256 -16.59 11.72 10.40
C ALA A 256 -16.29 11.88 11.91
N LEU A 257 -15.43 11.02 12.46
CA LEU A 257 -15.02 11.07 13.88
C LEU A 257 -14.08 12.23 14.23
N VAL A 258 -13.46 12.89 13.25
CA VAL A 258 -12.61 14.06 13.50
C VAL A 258 -13.41 15.35 13.51
N ARG A 259 -14.53 15.46 12.78
CA ARG A 259 -15.38 16.67 12.73
C ARG A 259 -15.90 17.12 14.12
N PRO A 260 -15.57 18.33 14.61
CA PRO A 260 -16.06 18.85 15.90
C PRO A 260 -17.58 18.89 16.01
N GLY A 261 -18.13 18.65 17.21
CA GLY A 261 -19.56 18.80 17.50
C GLY A 261 -20.05 17.85 18.60
N PRO A 262 -21.11 18.22 19.35
CA PRO A 262 -21.53 17.49 20.55
C PRO A 262 -21.96 16.05 20.26
N GLN A 263 -22.58 15.77 19.11
CA GLN A 263 -22.92 14.40 18.73
C GLN A 263 -21.67 13.57 18.40
N THR A 264 -20.70 14.15 17.69
CA THR A 264 -19.44 13.48 17.38
C THR A 264 -18.63 13.23 18.66
N ASP A 265 -18.63 14.18 19.59
CA ASP A 265 -17.91 14.04 20.87
C ASP A 265 -18.48 12.88 21.70
N ALA A 266 -19.81 12.81 21.85
CA ALA A 266 -20.47 11.67 22.49
C ALA A 266 -20.17 10.33 21.77
N LEU A 267 -20.21 10.31 20.44
CA LEU A 267 -19.87 9.12 19.65
C LEU A 267 -18.41 8.69 19.89
N ARG A 268 -17.47 9.64 19.96
CA ARG A 268 -16.06 9.36 20.25
C ARG A 268 -15.87 8.82 21.66
N GLU A 269 -16.60 9.31 22.65
CA GLU A 269 -16.55 8.79 24.04
C GLU A 269 -17.00 7.33 24.09
N VAL A 270 -18.11 7.00 23.43
CA VAL A 270 -18.58 5.61 23.28
C VAL A 270 -17.57 4.76 22.52
N PHE A 271 -17.06 5.24 21.39
CA PHE A 271 -16.08 4.49 20.60
C PHE A 271 -14.78 4.25 21.39
N SER A 272 -14.32 5.24 22.16
CA SER A 272 -13.13 5.13 23.02
C SER A 272 -13.36 4.14 24.16
N SER A 273 -14.56 4.07 24.73
CA SER A 273 -14.88 3.08 25.76
C SER A 273 -14.93 1.65 25.20
N LEU A 274 -15.24 1.47 23.92
CA LEU A 274 -15.15 0.17 23.25
C LEU A 274 -13.70 -0.24 22.93
N MET A 275 -12.80 0.72 22.72
CA MET A 275 -11.39 0.43 22.39
C MET A 275 -10.59 -0.19 23.55
N VAL A 276 -11.17 -0.25 24.76
CA VAL A 276 -10.58 -0.96 25.91
C VAL A 276 -10.71 -2.48 25.78
N PHE A 277 -11.63 -2.97 24.95
CA PHE A 277 -11.78 -4.40 24.68
C PHE A 277 -10.71 -4.86 23.68
N ASP A 278 -9.97 -5.90 24.06
CA ASP A 278 -8.84 -6.40 23.26
C ASP A 278 -9.25 -6.79 21.83
N ASP A 279 -10.42 -7.38 21.65
CA ASP A 279 -10.93 -7.77 20.32
C ASP A 279 -11.19 -6.56 19.42
N VAL A 280 -11.77 -5.49 19.97
CA VAL A 280 -12.02 -4.24 19.24
C VAL A 280 -10.70 -3.57 18.90
N ASN A 281 -9.81 -3.46 19.88
CA ASN A 281 -8.50 -2.83 19.67
C ASN A 281 -7.69 -3.62 18.63
N ARG A 282 -7.66 -4.95 18.74
CA ARG A 282 -7.00 -5.85 17.79
C ARG A 282 -7.54 -5.69 16.37
N TYR A 283 -8.86 -5.72 16.21
CA TYR A 283 -9.50 -5.48 14.90
C TYR A 283 -9.09 -4.14 14.28
N LEU A 284 -9.14 -3.05 15.06
CA LEU A 284 -8.77 -1.72 14.56
C LEU A 284 -7.28 -1.61 14.23
N ARG A 285 -6.40 -2.21 15.04
CA ARG A 285 -4.96 -2.28 14.77
C ARG A 285 -4.68 -2.98 13.44
N HIS A 286 -5.34 -4.12 13.18
CA HIS A 286 -5.14 -4.84 11.92
C HIS A 286 -5.71 -4.08 10.72
N LEU A 287 -6.89 -3.48 10.88
CA LEU A 287 -7.51 -2.63 9.85
C LEU A 287 -6.62 -1.45 9.45
N LEU A 288 -5.94 -0.82 10.41
CA LEU A 288 -5.07 0.33 10.16
C LEU A 288 -3.72 -0.09 9.57
N THR A 289 -3.12 -1.16 10.08
CA THR A 289 -1.81 -1.66 9.63
C THR A 289 -1.86 -2.43 8.31
N GLY A 290 -3.05 -2.90 7.91
CA GLY A 290 -3.24 -3.74 6.73
C GLY A 290 -2.66 -5.15 6.89
N LEU A 291 -2.36 -5.58 8.12
CA LEU A 291 -1.82 -6.92 8.38
C LEU A 291 -2.87 -8.02 8.24
N ASP A 292 -4.16 -7.69 8.26
CA ASP A 292 -5.26 -8.64 8.05
C ASP A 292 -5.65 -8.82 6.58
N ILE A 293 -4.94 -8.17 5.63
CA ILE A 293 -5.21 -8.30 4.20
C ILE A 293 -5.11 -9.79 3.81
N ARG A 294 -6.19 -10.27 3.18
CA ARG A 294 -6.29 -11.61 2.62
C ARG A 294 -6.89 -11.51 1.21
N TYR A 295 -6.19 -12.06 0.23
CA TYR A 295 -6.70 -12.21 -1.12
C TYR A 295 -7.68 -13.38 -1.22
N PRO A 296 -8.75 -13.25 -2.03
CA PRO A 296 -9.77 -14.28 -2.19
C PRO A 296 -9.25 -15.41 -3.08
N LEU A 297 -8.43 -16.28 -2.50
CA LEU A 297 -7.85 -17.44 -3.17
C LEU A 297 -8.53 -18.73 -2.70
N ASP A 298 -8.65 -19.70 -3.59
CA ASP A 298 -9.16 -21.03 -3.27
C ASP A 298 -8.18 -21.79 -2.38
N GLY A 299 -8.70 -22.45 -1.33
CA GLY A 299 -7.93 -23.31 -0.43
C GLY A 299 -8.42 -23.25 1.02
N GLU A 300 -8.37 -24.39 1.70
CA GLU A 300 -8.86 -24.53 3.07
C GLU A 300 -7.87 -24.03 4.13
N HIS A 301 -6.57 -24.00 3.81
CA HIS A 301 -5.55 -23.68 4.81
C HIS A 301 -5.65 -22.21 5.25
N PRO A 302 -5.57 -21.88 6.56
CA PRO A 302 -5.78 -20.52 7.08
C PRO A 302 -4.85 -19.44 6.51
N LEU A 303 -3.63 -19.82 6.12
CA LEU A 303 -2.66 -18.92 5.47
C LEU A 303 -3.00 -18.60 4.00
N THR A 304 -3.86 -19.37 3.34
CA THR A 304 -4.13 -19.19 1.90
C THR A 304 -4.70 -17.79 1.63
N GLY A 305 -4.01 -17.04 0.76
CA GLY A 305 -4.30 -15.66 0.43
C GLY A 305 -3.77 -14.63 1.43
N ARG A 306 -3.16 -15.02 2.55
CA ARG A 306 -2.58 -14.11 3.55
C ARG A 306 -1.09 -13.92 3.34
N ARG A 307 -0.53 -12.84 3.88
CA ARG A 307 0.91 -12.66 3.99
C ARG A 307 1.51 -13.73 4.90
N VAL A 308 2.64 -14.30 4.49
CA VAL A 308 3.39 -15.27 5.29
C VAL A 308 4.07 -14.58 6.50
N PRO A 309 3.99 -15.15 7.71
CA PRO A 309 4.78 -14.71 8.86
C PRO A 309 6.29 -14.79 8.58
N ASP A 310 7.07 -13.89 9.19
CA ASP A 310 8.53 -13.92 9.10
C ASP A 310 9.14 -14.86 10.15
N ALA A 311 8.87 -16.16 9.99
CA ALA A 311 9.38 -17.20 10.88
C ALA A 311 10.87 -17.48 10.60
N ASP A 312 11.60 -17.86 11.65
CA ASP A 312 12.98 -18.36 11.50
C ASP A 312 12.96 -19.83 11.07
N LEU A 313 13.76 -20.14 10.05
CA LEU A 313 13.85 -21.47 9.46
C LEU A 313 15.28 -22.00 9.54
N LYS A 314 15.43 -23.27 9.87
CA LYS A 314 16.70 -23.99 9.79
C LYS A 314 16.85 -24.65 8.42
N SER A 315 17.76 -24.13 7.61
CA SER A 315 18.19 -24.73 6.35
C SER A 315 19.54 -25.46 6.51
N SER A 316 20.01 -26.11 5.46
CA SER A 316 21.38 -26.66 5.41
C SER A 316 22.48 -25.60 5.49
N GLU A 317 22.17 -24.34 5.16
CA GLU A 317 23.12 -23.23 5.13
C GLU A 317 23.11 -22.40 6.42
N GLY A 318 22.16 -22.66 7.33
CA GLY A 318 21.99 -21.94 8.58
C GLY A 318 20.55 -21.51 8.84
N ILE A 319 20.38 -20.61 9.82
CA ILE A 319 19.09 -20.00 10.14
C ILE A 319 18.81 -18.87 9.14
N VAL A 320 17.61 -18.85 8.57
CA VAL A 320 17.16 -17.84 7.60
C VAL A 320 15.71 -17.45 7.89
N GLY A 321 15.38 -16.15 7.81
CA GLY A 321 14.00 -15.68 7.90
C GLY A 321 13.21 -15.94 6.61
N VAL A 322 11.91 -16.24 6.73
CA VAL A 322 11.04 -16.43 5.54
C VAL A 322 11.09 -15.23 4.60
N HIS A 323 11.13 -13.99 5.13
CA HIS A 323 11.12 -12.78 4.28
C HIS A 323 12.42 -12.61 3.50
N GLU A 324 13.55 -13.12 4.02
CA GLU A 324 14.84 -13.09 3.31
C GLU A 324 14.82 -13.93 2.04
N LEU A 325 14.10 -15.06 2.05
CA LEU A 325 13.91 -15.92 0.87
C LEU A 325 13.18 -15.19 -0.27
N LEU A 326 12.48 -14.10 0.01
CA LEU A 326 11.70 -13.35 -0.98
C LEU A 326 12.49 -12.22 -1.64
N HIS A 327 13.71 -11.91 -1.18
CA HIS A 327 14.53 -10.82 -1.73
C HIS A 327 14.87 -11.01 -3.22
N ALA A 328 14.95 -12.25 -3.70
CA ALA A 328 15.18 -12.56 -5.11
C ALA A 328 13.96 -12.25 -6.02
N ALA A 329 12.82 -11.86 -5.44
CA ALA A 329 11.56 -11.61 -6.13
C ALA A 329 11.08 -12.81 -6.99
N ARG A 330 11.31 -14.02 -6.49
CA ARG A 330 10.85 -15.30 -7.08
C ARG A 330 9.76 -15.91 -6.20
N PRO A 331 8.80 -16.66 -6.76
CA PRO A 331 7.94 -17.50 -5.95
C PRO A 331 8.79 -18.55 -5.23
N VAL A 332 8.49 -18.80 -3.96
CA VAL A 332 9.17 -19.78 -3.11
C VAL A 332 8.22 -20.91 -2.76
N LEU A 333 8.59 -22.14 -3.10
CA LEU A 333 7.97 -23.35 -2.56
C LEU A 333 8.81 -23.80 -1.35
N LEU A 334 8.28 -23.56 -0.16
CA LEU A 334 8.92 -23.92 1.10
C LEU A 334 8.36 -25.27 1.57
N ASP A 335 9.25 -26.26 1.73
CA ASP A 335 8.95 -27.55 2.35
C ASP A 335 9.56 -27.59 3.75
N LEU A 336 8.69 -27.70 4.76
CA LEU A 336 9.06 -27.70 6.18
C LEU A 336 9.04 -29.10 6.81
N HIS A 337 8.52 -30.10 6.09
CA HIS A 337 8.39 -31.48 6.58
C HIS A 337 9.41 -32.43 5.96
N GLY A 338 10.10 -32.03 4.88
CA GLY A 338 11.16 -32.81 4.24
C GLY A 338 10.62 -33.94 3.36
N GLY A 339 9.50 -33.72 2.69
CA GLY A 339 8.85 -34.71 1.83
C GLY A 339 9.20 -34.49 0.36
N ALA A 340 9.63 -35.53 -0.37
CA ALA A 340 9.96 -35.37 -1.79
C ALA A 340 8.77 -34.96 -2.70
N GLY A 341 7.53 -34.97 -2.20
CA GLY A 341 6.30 -34.71 -2.95
C GLY A 341 6.21 -33.30 -3.53
N PRO A 342 6.20 -32.22 -2.71
CA PRO A 342 6.17 -30.85 -3.19
C PRO A 342 7.30 -30.51 -4.15
N ALA A 343 8.54 -30.88 -3.81
CA ALA A 343 9.71 -30.63 -4.66
C ALA A 343 9.60 -31.35 -6.03
N ALA A 344 9.11 -32.59 -6.05
CA ALA A 344 8.89 -33.33 -7.29
C ALA A 344 7.79 -32.70 -8.16
N ALA A 345 6.69 -32.24 -7.55
CA ALA A 345 5.59 -31.57 -8.25
C ALA A 345 6.03 -30.25 -8.90
N ALA A 346 6.98 -29.53 -8.29
CA ALA A 346 7.47 -28.24 -8.78
C ALA A 346 8.56 -28.32 -9.86
N ARG A 347 9.04 -29.52 -10.25
CA ARG A 347 10.15 -29.68 -11.21
C ARG A 347 9.96 -28.93 -12.52
N GLY A 348 8.72 -28.91 -13.05
CA GLY A 348 8.39 -28.20 -14.29
C GLY A 348 8.51 -26.67 -14.22
N TRP A 349 8.72 -26.12 -13.03
CA TRP A 349 8.83 -24.67 -12.75
C TRP A 349 10.18 -24.25 -12.16
N ALA A 350 11.18 -25.14 -12.15
CA ALA A 350 12.49 -24.88 -11.53
C ALA A 350 13.22 -23.64 -12.09
N ASP A 351 12.87 -23.20 -13.30
CA ASP A 351 13.41 -21.99 -13.93
C ASP A 351 12.91 -20.67 -13.29
N ARG A 352 11.86 -20.73 -12.47
CA ARG A 352 11.21 -19.54 -11.91
C ARG A 352 10.82 -19.68 -10.44
N VAL A 353 10.39 -20.86 -10.00
CA VAL A 353 10.09 -21.15 -8.60
C VAL A 353 11.36 -21.61 -7.90
N GLU A 354 11.61 -21.08 -6.72
CA GLU A 354 12.69 -21.51 -5.84
C GLU A 354 12.14 -22.52 -4.85
N VAL A 355 12.74 -23.71 -4.78
CA VAL A 355 12.33 -24.75 -3.83
C VAL A 355 13.31 -24.71 -2.66
N VAL A 356 12.79 -24.49 -1.47
CA VAL A 356 13.58 -24.41 -0.24
C VAL A 356 13.11 -25.51 0.69
N GLU A 357 14.04 -26.39 1.07
CA GLU A 357 13.83 -27.36 2.14
C GLU A 357 14.42 -26.80 3.43
N ALA A 358 13.59 -26.66 4.46
CA ALA A 358 14.01 -26.15 5.75
C ALA A 358 13.17 -26.78 6.87
N ARG A 359 13.44 -26.41 8.12
CA ARG A 359 12.61 -26.78 9.26
C ARG A 359 12.20 -25.54 10.03
N SER A 360 10.93 -25.47 10.42
CA SER A 360 10.49 -24.49 11.42
C SER A 360 10.99 -24.93 12.80
N GLU A 361 11.58 -24.02 13.58
CA GLU A 361 11.84 -24.29 15.00
C GLU A 361 10.54 -24.22 15.82
N ASP A 362 9.66 -23.28 15.45
CA ASP A 362 8.40 -23.09 16.13
C ASP A 362 7.35 -24.07 15.60
N GLU A 363 6.62 -24.73 16.51
CA GLU A 363 5.47 -25.59 16.18
C GLU A 363 4.24 -24.78 15.80
N VAL A 364 4.19 -23.51 16.20
CA VAL A 364 3.09 -22.58 15.91
C VAL A 364 3.61 -21.26 15.36
N TRP A 365 2.89 -20.71 14.40
CA TRP A 365 3.22 -19.42 13.77
C TRP A 365 2.18 -18.37 14.18
N PRO A 366 2.62 -17.20 14.68
CA PRO A 366 1.71 -16.09 14.94
C PRO A 366 1.28 -15.45 13.63
N VAL A 367 -0.03 -15.41 13.40
CA VAL A 367 -0.64 -14.82 12.20
C VAL A 367 -1.58 -13.68 12.59
N PRO A 368 -1.36 -12.45 12.11
CA PRO A 368 -2.26 -11.34 12.35
C PRO A 368 -3.73 -11.69 12.02
N ALA A 369 -4.63 -11.29 12.91
CA ALA A 369 -6.08 -11.56 12.89
C ALA A 369 -6.52 -13.04 13.03
N LEU A 370 -5.60 -14.01 13.03
CA LEU A 370 -5.90 -15.42 13.26
C LEU A 370 -5.37 -15.94 14.60
N GLY A 371 -4.37 -15.27 15.18
CA GLY A 371 -3.66 -15.78 16.35
C GLY A 371 -2.61 -16.81 15.96
N GLU A 372 -2.31 -17.74 16.85
CA GLU A 372 -1.37 -18.82 16.60
C GLU A 372 -2.02 -19.94 15.80
N ILE A 373 -1.35 -20.39 14.75
CA ILE A 373 -1.74 -21.57 13.97
C ILE A 373 -0.60 -22.58 13.98
N PRO A 374 -0.86 -23.88 13.79
CA PRO A 374 0.21 -24.85 13.59
C PRO A 374 1.11 -24.48 12.41
N ALA A 375 2.42 -24.71 12.55
CA ALA A 375 3.37 -24.51 11.46
C ALA A 375 2.96 -25.39 10.26
N PRO A 376 2.93 -24.83 9.04
CA PRO A 376 2.53 -25.57 7.85
C PRO A 376 3.58 -26.62 7.48
N ALA A 377 3.16 -27.70 6.82
CA ALA A 377 4.08 -28.69 6.25
C ALA A 377 4.77 -28.17 4.99
N ALA A 378 4.04 -27.41 4.16
CA ALA A 378 4.57 -26.81 2.95
C ALA A 378 3.76 -25.57 2.54
N LEU A 379 4.41 -24.62 1.85
CA LEU A 379 3.84 -23.36 1.39
C LEU A 379 4.32 -23.01 -0.01
N LEU A 380 3.42 -22.57 -0.89
CA LEU A 380 3.78 -21.82 -2.08
C LEU A 380 3.56 -20.33 -1.80
N ILE A 381 4.65 -19.56 -1.74
CA ILE A 381 4.67 -18.14 -1.43
C ILE A 381 4.94 -17.36 -2.72
N ARG A 382 4.08 -16.39 -3.02
CA ARG A 382 4.24 -15.47 -4.16
C ARG A 382 5.36 -14.46 -3.90
N PRO A 383 5.92 -13.80 -4.94
CA PRO A 383 6.92 -12.75 -4.77
C PRO A 383 6.49 -11.56 -3.91
N ASP A 384 5.18 -11.34 -3.72
CA ASP A 384 4.63 -10.30 -2.84
C ASP A 384 4.37 -10.79 -1.40
N GLY A 385 4.92 -11.96 -1.04
CA GLY A 385 4.84 -12.56 0.29
C GLY A 385 3.49 -13.15 0.65
N HIS A 386 2.54 -13.24 -0.28
CA HIS A 386 1.24 -13.87 -0.03
C HIS A 386 1.29 -15.36 -0.37
N VAL A 387 0.67 -16.17 0.48
CA VAL A 387 0.61 -17.63 0.30
C VAL A 387 -0.45 -17.98 -0.74
N ALA A 388 -0.01 -18.57 -1.86
CA ALA A 388 -0.88 -19.04 -2.94
C ALA A 388 -1.47 -20.43 -2.66
N TRP A 389 -0.76 -21.26 -1.89
CA TRP A 389 -1.18 -22.60 -1.51
C TRP A 389 -0.43 -23.02 -0.24
N ALA A 390 -1.05 -23.85 0.60
CA ALA A 390 -0.45 -24.36 1.82
C ALA A 390 -0.98 -25.74 2.20
N ALA A 391 -0.14 -26.55 2.84
CA ALA A 391 -0.50 -27.81 3.48
C ALA A 391 -0.29 -27.72 4.99
N GLY A 392 -1.24 -28.24 5.77
CA GLY A 392 -1.12 -28.33 7.23
C GLY A 392 -0.16 -29.45 7.67
N PRO A 393 0.29 -29.44 8.94
CA PRO A 393 1.31 -30.35 9.45
C PRO A 393 0.92 -31.84 9.40
N ASP A 394 -0.37 -32.15 9.63
CA ASP A 394 -0.87 -33.52 9.71
C ASP A 394 -1.47 -34.04 8.39
N ARG A 395 -1.36 -33.26 7.30
CA ARG A 395 -1.95 -33.63 5.99
C ARG A 395 -0.83 -33.93 5.01
N VAL A 396 -0.96 -35.05 4.29
CA VAL A 396 -0.15 -35.30 3.09
C VAL A 396 -0.39 -34.14 2.12
N PRO A 397 0.66 -33.44 1.67
CA PRO A 397 0.53 -32.35 0.71
C PRO A 397 -0.28 -32.76 -0.53
N ASP A 398 -1.36 -32.04 -0.82
CA ASP A 398 -2.11 -32.22 -2.06
C ASP A 398 -1.30 -31.63 -3.23
N THR A 399 -0.56 -32.52 -3.90
CA THR A 399 0.30 -32.17 -5.04
C THR A 399 -0.50 -31.75 -6.28
N ALA A 400 -1.77 -32.16 -6.42
CA ALA A 400 -2.62 -31.73 -7.53
C ALA A 400 -3.08 -30.28 -7.31
N ALA A 401 -3.49 -29.93 -6.09
CA ALA A 401 -3.77 -28.54 -5.71
C ALA A 401 -2.52 -27.65 -5.84
N LEU A 402 -1.34 -28.14 -5.42
CA LEU A 402 -0.07 -27.42 -5.63
C LEU A 402 0.23 -27.20 -7.11
N THR A 403 0.06 -28.21 -7.96
CA THR A 403 0.27 -28.09 -9.41
C THR A 403 -0.67 -27.06 -10.04
N THR A 404 -1.91 -27.02 -9.56
CA THR A 404 -2.89 -26.01 -9.98
C THR A 404 -2.44 -24.61 -9.57
N ALA A 405 -2.00 -24.43 -8.32
CA ALA A 405 -1.49 -23.14 -7.85
C ALA A 405 -0.23 -22.69 -8.60
N LEU A 406 0.72 -23.60 -8.85
CA LEU A 406 1.91 -23.34 -9.66
C LEU A 406 1.52 -22.90 -11.07
N THR A 407 0.56 -23.59 -11.70
CA THR A 407 0.07 -23.23 -13.04
C THR A 407 -0.56 -21.84 -13.07
N THR A 408 -1.43 -21.55 -12.11
CA THR A 408 -2.14 -20.26 -12.00
C THR A 408 -1.19 -19.09 -11.77
N TRP A 409 -0.23 -19.23 -10.85
CA TRP A 409 0.60 -18.11 -10.41
C TRP A 409 1.95 -18.01 -11.13
N CYS A 410 2.45 -19.12 -11.68
CA CYS A 410 3.77 -19.20 -12.31
C CYS A 410 3.73 -19.55 -13.81
N GLY A 411 2.53 -19.72 -14.38
CA GLY A 411 2.31 -20.15 -15.76
C GLY A 411 2.45 -21.67 -15.94
N PRO A 412 2.32 -22.20 -17.17
CA PRO A 412 2.43 -23.64 -17.41
C PRO A 412 3.82 -24.18 -17.11
N ALA A 413 3.90 -25.44 -16.66
CA ALA A 413 5.17 -26.16 -16.53
C ALA A 413 5.89 -26.23 -17.88
N ARG A 414 7.21 -26.12 -17.86
CA ARG A 414 8.03 -26.48 -19.01
C ARG A 414 7.95 -27.98 -19.23
N GLN A 415 7.74 -28.39 -20.48
CA GLN A 415 8.05 -29.75 -20.88
C GLN A 415 9.58 -29.88 -20.87
N GLY A 416 10.06 -30.88 -20.13
CA GLY A 416 11.49 -31.16 -19.98
C GLY A 416 12.15 -31.59 -21.29
#